data_AF-A0A117QJZ3-F1
#
_entry.id   AF-A0A117QJZ3-F1
#
_cell.length_a   1.000
_cell.length_b   1.000
_cell.length_c   1.000
_cell.angle_alpha   90.00
_cell.angle_beta   90.00
_cell.angle_gamma   90.00
#
_symmetry.space_group_name_H-M   'P 1'
#
loop_
_entity.id
_entity.type
_entity.pdbx_description
1 polymer ?
#
loop_
_entity_poly.entity_id
_entity_poly.type
_entity_poly.pdbx_seq_one_letter_code
_entity_poly.pdbx_strand_id
1 'polypeptide(L)'
;MRANIRRTTLDALHADADAALAQLNIDADAAYIWTLTIWQPGQPTTERTELVPGRELATLVRVQLLTSMHEIEQDETTGTITTRWTRQSKRNNYRTQQAVFAKLSDGQAATLTARAASTPHTPAHALDDPARFVSRRVLAPAPAARPRATVPARPKVCDRCFQVPAANGTCGC
;
A
#
# COMPACT_ATOMS: atom_id res chain seq x y z
N MET A 1 -4.86 -21.12 -12.70
CA MET A 1 -4.25 -20.18 -13.70
C MET A 1 -3.21 -19.25 -13.04
N ARG A 2 -2.10 -18.91 -13.71
CA ARG A 2 -1.10 -17.94 -13.22
C ARG A 2 -0.41 -17.19 -14.38
N ALA A 3 -0.19 -15.88 -14.24
CA ALA A 3 0.51 -15.04 -15.21
C ALA A 3 1.44 -14.01 -14.55
N ASN A 4 2.52 -13.63 -15.25
CA ASN A 4 3.48 -12.62 -14.81
C ASN A 4 3.62 -11.53 -15.87
N ILE A 5 3.55 -10.27 -15.45
CA ILE A 5 3.44 -9.09 -16.29
C ILE A 5 4.81 -8.44 -16.43
N ARG A 6 5.32 -8.32 -17.66
CA ARG A 6 6.66 -7.79 -17.91
C ARG A 6 6.60 -6.26 -18.04
N ARG A 7 7.54 -5.57 -17.36
CA ARG A 7 7.66 -4.10 -17.39
C ARG A 7 8.78 -3.65 -18.34
N THR A 8 8.69 -4.04 -19.60
CA THR A 8 9.69 -3.65 -20.62
C THR A 8 9.31 -2.36 -21.34
N THR A 9 8.06 -2.25 -21.80
CA THR A 9 7.46 -1.03 -22.39
C THR A 9 6.03 -0.86 -21.88
N LEU A 10 5.48 0.35 -21.98
CA LEU A 10 4.10 0.61 -21.55
C LEU A 10 3.10 -0.21 -22.37
N ASP A 11 3.28 -0.29 -23.69
CA ASP A 11 2.40 -1.06 -24.56
C ASP A 11 2.44 -2.57 -24.25
N ALA A 12 3.64 -3.11 -24.00
CA ALA A 12 3.78 -4.51 -23.60
C ALA A 12 3.13 -4.77 -22.23
N LEU A 13 3.25 -3.82 -21.30
CA LEU A 13 2.59 -3.90 -19.98
C LEU A 13 1.07 -3.95 -20.12
N HIS A 14 0.48 -3.12 -20.97
CA HIS A 14 -0.96 -3.15 -21.24
C HIS A 14 -1.39 -4.46 -21.90
N ALA A 15 -0.68 -4.90 -22.94
CA ALA A 15 -0.99 -6.14 -23.64
C ALA A 15 -0.89 -7.37 -22.71
N ASP A 16 0.15 -7.46 -21.88
CA ASP A 16 0.32 -8.53 -20.90
C ASP A 16 -0.82 -8.53 -19.87
N ALA A 17 -1.21 -7.34 -19.36
CA ALA A 17 -2.29 -7.22 -18.39
C ALA A 17 -3.64 -7.64 -19.00
N ASP A 18 -3.95 -7.20 -20.22
CA ASP A 18 -5.18 -7.54 -20.92
C ASP A 18 -5.22 -9.05 -21.25
N ALA A 19 -4.09 -9.65 -21.66
CA ALA A 19 -3.98 -11.09 -21.89
C ALA A 19 -4.14 -11.93 -20.61
N ALA A 20 -3.64 -11.44 -19.47
CA ALA A 20 -3.83 -12.10 -18.19
C ALA A 20 -5.29 -12.00 -17.71
N LEU A 21 -5.94 -10.85 -17.89
CA LEU A 21 -7.35 -10.65 -17.55
C LEU A 21 -8.27 -11.56 -18.37
N ALA A 22 -7.98 -11.75 -19.66
CA ALA A 22 -8.77 -12.61 -20.55
C ALA A 22 -8.77 -14.09 -20.12
N GLN A 23 -7.81 -14.51 -19.28
CA GLN A 23 -7.72 -15.87 -18.75
C GLN A 23 -8.40 -16.04 -17.39
N LEU A 24 -8.87 -14.97 -16.76
CA LEU A 24 -9.56 -15.05 -15.47
C LEU A 24 -11.02 -15.45 -15.67
N ASN A 25 -11.50 -16.33 -14.81
CA ASN A 25 -12.92 -16.63 -14.69
C ASN A 25 -13.54 -15.72 -13.62
N ILE A 26 -14.05 -14.56 -14.04
CA ILE A 26 -14.72 -13.59 -13.18
C ILE A 26 -16.23 -13.70 -13.39
N ASP A 27 -16.96 -13.90 -12.30
CA ASP A 27 -18.42 -13.86 -12.31
C ASP A 27 -18.88 -12.41 -12.11
N ALA A 28 -19.48 -11.82 -13.14
CA ALA A 28 -19.88 -10.41 -13.15
C ALA A 28 -21.01 -10.10 -12.16
N ASP A 29 -21.83 -11.11 -11.83
CA ASP A 29 -23.01 -10.97 -10.97
C ASP A 29 -22.69 -11.28 -9.49
N ALA A 30 -21.52 -11.83 -9.22
CA ALA A 30 -21.07 -12.12 -7.86
C ALA A 30 -20.55 -10.88 -7.12
N ALA A 31 -20.43 -11.02 -5.79
CA ALA A 31 -19.72 -10.07 -4.96
C ALA A 31 -18.39 -10.68 -4.49
N TYR A 32 -17.37 -9.84 -4.38
CA TYR A 32 -16.03 -10.24 -3.95
C TYR A 32 -15.62 -9.42 -2.74
N ILE A 33 -14.88 -10.06 -1.83
CA ILE A 33 -14.13 -9.32 -0.80
C ILE A 33 -12.71 -9.11 -1.30
N TRP A 34 -12.33 -7.85 -1.44
CA TRP A 34 -10.97 -7.44 -1.76
C TRP A 34 -10.22 -7.15 -0.48
N THR A 35 -9.11 -7.84 -0.24
CA THR A 35 -8.18 -7.59 0.85
C THR A 35 -6.83 -7.20 0.28
N LEU A 36 -6.37 -5.98 0.57
CA LEU A 36 -5.04 -5.49 0.24
C LEU A 36 -4.16 -5.51 1.49
N THR A 37 -3.08 -6.28 1.44
CA THR A 37 -2.05 -6.33 2.48
C THR A 37 -0.78 -5.64 1.99
N ILE A 38 -0.23 -4.77 2.81
CA ILE A 38 0.94 -3.96 2.51
C ILE A 38 2.01 -4.19 3.58
N TRP A 39 3.20 -4.55 3.13
CA TRP A 39 4.38 -4.70 3.98
C TRP A 39 5.44 -3.66 3.63
N GLN A 40 5.97 -3.01 4.65
CA GLN A 40 7.09 -2.07 4.51
C GLN A 40 8.06 -2.25 5.68
N PRO A 41 9.38 -2.35 5.43
CA PRO A 41 10.37 -2.47 6.51
C PRO A 41 10.26 -1.34 7.54
N GLY A 42 10.22 -1.70 8.82
CA GLY A 42 10.14 -0.74 9.93
C GLY A 42 8.76 -0.12 10.16
N GLN A 43 7.72 -0.60 9.47
CA GLN A 43 6.33 -0.16 9.65
C GLN A 43 5.44 -1.37 9.98
N PRO A 44 4.34 -1.19 10.73
CA PRO A 44 3.34 -2.23 10.89
C PRO A 44 2.72 -2.63 9.55
N THR A 45 2.35 -3.91 9.42
CA THR A 45 1.55 -4.38 8.28
C THR A 45 0.22 -3.62 8.24
N THR A 46 -0.12 -3.09 7.07
CA THR A 46 -1.39 -2.41 6.85
C THR A 46 -2.30 -3.31 6.01
N GLU A 47 -3.55 -3.45 6.44
CA GLU A 47 -4.58 -4.19 5.72
C GLU A 47 -5.77 -3.28 5.42
N ARG A 48 -6.32 -3.42 4.22
CA ARG A 48 -7.56 -2.77 3.82
C ARG A 48 -8.48 -3.82 3.21
N THR A 49 -9.74 -3.82 3.62
CA THR A 49 -10.76 -4.73 3.10
C THR A 49 -11.93 -3.95 2.57
N GLU A 50 -12.46 -4.36 1.42
CA GLU A 50 -13.55 -3.67 0.74
C GLU A 50 -14.41 -4.67 -0.06
N LEU A 51 -15.70 -4.38 -0.20
CA LEU A 51 -16.62 -5.16 -1.02
C LEU A 51 -16.56 -4.65 -2.46
N VAL A 52 -16.35 -5.56 -3.42
CA VAL A 52 -16.20 -5.24 -4.83
C VAL A 52 -17.23 -6.02 -5.64
N PRO A 53 -18.08 -5.36 -6.44
CA PRO A 53 -18.95 -6.04 -7.40
C PRO A 53 -18.15 -6.76 -8.49
N GLY A 54 -18.59 -7.93 -8.93
CA GLY A 54 -17.93 -8.73 -9.96
C GLY A 54 -17.70 -7.96 -11.26
N ARG A 55 -18.69 -7.17 -11.69
CA ARG A 55 -18.60 -6.27 -12.85
C ARG A 55 -17.47 -5.23 -12.77
N GLU A 56 -17.02 -4.86 -11.58
CA GLU A 56 -15.95 -3.88 -11.35
C GLU A 56 -14.59 -4.55 -11.12
N LEU A 57 -14.60 -5.85 -10.79
CA LEU A 57 -13.41 -6.60 -10.41
C LEU A 57 -12.34 -6.60 -11.49
N ALA A 58 -12.71 -6.85 -12.75
CA ALA A 58 -11.76 -6.87 -13.86
C ALA A 58 -11.01 -5.53 -14.03
N THR A 59 -11.74 -4.42 -13.91
CA THR A 59 -11.16 -3.06 -13.97
C THR A 59 -10.20 -2.81 -12.82
N LEU A 60 -10.58 -3.20 -11.59
CA LEU A 60 -9.76 -3.00 -10.42
C LEU A 60 -8.47 -3.85 -10.47
N VAL A 61 -8.58 -5.11 -10.88
CA VAL A 61 -7.42 -6.00 -11.13
C VAL A 61 -6.50 -5.39 -12.19
N ARG A 62 -7.07 -4.88 -13.30
CA ARG A 62 -6.29 -4.20 -14.34
C ARG A 62 -5.49 -3.03 -13.79
N VAL A 63 -6.14 -2.13 -13.05
CA VAL A 63 -5.48 -0.96 -12.44
C VAL A 63 -4.34 -1.41 -11.53
N GLN A 64 -4.53 -2.47 -10.73
CA GLN A 64 -3.46 -3.00 -9.88
C GLN A 64 -2.28 -3.53 -10.70
N LEU A 65 -2.52 -4.30 -11.76
CA LEU A 65 -1.45 -4.83 -12.62
C LEU A 65 -0.66 -3.74 -13.35
N LEU A 66 -1.30 -2.64 -13.72
CA LEU A 66 -0.63 -1.52 -14.38
C LEU A 66 0.19 -0.69 -13.37
N THR A 67 -0.32 -0.53 -12.14
CA THR A 67 0.24 0.42 -11.17
C THR A 67 1.24 -0.21 -10.21
N SER A 68 0.86 -1.26 -9.48
CA SER A 68 1.57 -1.71 -8.28
C SER A 68 1.73 -3.22 -8.11
N MET A 69 1.17 -4.04 -9.00
CA MET A 69 1.26 -5.50 -9.01
C MET A 69 1.79 -5.99 -10.36
N HIS A 70 2.41 -7.15 -10.42
CA HIS A 70 2.92 -7.70 -11.69
C HIS A 70 2.84 -9.21 -11.79
N GLU A 71 2.14 -9.83 -10.85
CA GLU A 71 1.79 -11.22 -10.94
C GLU A 71 0.33 -11.38 -10.55
N ILE A 72 -0.34 -12.28 -11.25
CA ILE A 72 -1.72 -12.67 -10.98
C ILE A 72 -1.84 -14.18 -11.00
N GLU A 73 -2.64 -14.69 -10.08
CA GLU A 73 -2.94 -16.10 -9.92
C GLU A 73 -4.42 -16.24 -9.60
N GLN A 74 -5.08 -17.21 -10.23
CA GLN A 74 -6.44 -17.61 -9.86
C GLN A 74 -6.43 -19.08 -9.48
N ASP A 75 -6.84 -19.33 -8.23
CA ASP A 75 -7.04 -20.67 -7.70
C ASP A 75 -8.29 -21.30 -8.34
N GLU A 76 -8.11 -22.49 -8.91
CA GLU A 76 -9.16 -23.16 -9.70
C GLU A 76 -10.27 -23.78 -8.84
N THR A 77 -9.99 -24.03 -7.56
CA THR A 77 -10.95 -24.67 -6.65
C THR A 77 -11.85 -23.63 -6.00
N THR A 78 -11.27 -22.52 -5.56
CA THR A 78 -11.95 -21.46 -4.80
C THR A 78 -12.37 -20.29 -5.67
N GLY A 79 -11.80 -20.17 -6.88
CA GLY A 79 -11.96 -19.00 -7.73
C GLY A 79 -11.26 -17.75 -7.20
N THR A 80 -10.47 -17.87 -6.13
CA THR A 80 -9.78 -16.74 -5.49
C THR A 80 -8.72 -16.18 -6.43
N ILE A 81 -8.77 -14.87 -6.65
CA ILE A 81 -7.77 -14.16 -7.46
C ILE A 81 -6.79 -13.50 -6.52
N THR A 82 -5.50 -13.72 -6.73
CA THR A 82 -4.42 -13.08 -6.00
C THR A 82 -3.56 -12.29 -6.96
N THR A 83 -3.38 -11.00 -6.70
CA THR A 83 -2.37 -10.18 -7.37
C THR A 83 -1.25 -9.87 -6.38
N ARG A 84 0.00 -9.92 -6.85
CA ARG A 84 1.15 -9.65 -6.00
C ARG A 84 2.27 -8.94 -6.71
N TRP A 85 3.08 -8.29 -5.91
CA TRP A 85 4.33 -7.70 -6.33
C TRP A 85 5.50 -8.58 -5.86
N THR A 86 6.18 -9.27 -6.78
CA THR A 86 7.25 -10.24 -6.43
C THR A 86 8.64 -9.66 -6.18
N ARG A 87 8.91 -8.38 -6.49
CA ARG A 87 10.28 -7.82 -6.42
C ARG A 87 10.34 -6.47 -5.77
N GLN A 88 10.74 -6.44 -4.50
CA GLN A 88 11.02 -5.21 -3.77
C GLN A 88 11.85 -4.22 -4.61
N SER A 89 11.37 -2.99 -4.79
CA SER A 89 12.06 -1.98 -5.60
C SER A 89 12.33 -0.72 -4.79
N LYS A 90 13.49 -0.08 -5.06
CA LYS A 90 13.81 1.25 -4.52
C LYS A 90 12.77 2.30 -4.91
N ARG A 91 12.15 2.16 -6.09
CA ARG A 91 11.11 3.07 -6.60
C ARG A 91 9.84 3.08 -5.75
N ASN A 92 9.59 2.02 -4.98
CA ASN A 92 8.43 1.93 -4.08
C ASN A 92 8.85 1.86 -2.61
N ASN A 93 9.99 2.47 -2.23
CA ASN A 93 10.49 2.48 -0.85
C ASN A 93 10.53 1.08 -0.20
N TYR A 94 10.85 0.05 -0.98
CA TYR A 94 10.90 -1.34 -0.50
C TYR A 94 9.56 -1.91 -0.01
N ARG A 95 8.44 -1.31 -0.41
CA ARG A 95 7.08 -1.78 -0.12
C ARG A 95 6.70 -2.98 -0.98
N THR A 96 6.15 -4.01 -0.34
CA THR A 96 5.54 -5.18 -0.96
C THR A 96 4.03 -5.09 -0.79
N GLN A 97 3.27 -5.53 -1.80
CA GLN A 97 1.81 -5.53 -1.76
C GLN A 97 1.30 -6.88 -2.27
N GLN A 98 0.18 -7.32 -1.69
CA GLN A 98 -0.62 -8.44 -2.16
C GLN A 98 -2.08 -8.03 -2.06
N ALA A 99 -2.84 -8.26 -3.11
CA ALA A 99 -4.29 -8.19 -3.05
C ALA A 99 -4.90 -9.56 -3.29
N VAL A 100 -5.92 -9.88 -2.52
CA VAL A 100 -6.70 -11.12 -2.61
C VAL A 100 -8.15 -10.74 -2.86
N PHE A 101 -8.78 -11.40 -3.82
CA PHE A 101 -10.18 -11.27 -4.17
C PHE A 101 -10.85 -12.63 -4.00
N ALA A 102 -11.61 -12.77 -2.92
CA ALA A 102 -12.35 -13.99 -2.64
C ALA A 102 -13.82 -13.79 -3.02
N LYS A 103 -14.36 -14.71 -3.81
CA LYS A 103 -15.78 -14.73 -4.16
C LYS A 103 -16.60 -15.00 -2.90
N LEU A 104 -17.59 -14.16 -2.65
CA LEU A 104 -18.52 -14.38 -1.55
C LEU A 104 -19.61 -15.36 -1.99
N SER A 105 -20.01 -16.25 -1.07
CA SER A 105 -21.25 -16.99 -1.22
C SER A 105 -22.46 -16.07 -1.02
N ASP A 106 -23.61 -16.43 -1.61
CA ASP A 106 -24.83 -15.61 -1.57
C ASP A 106 -25.25 -15.20 -0.14
N GLY A 107 -25.08 -16.12 0.82
CA GLY A 107 -25.38 -15.84 2.24
C GLY A 107 -24.41 -14.83 2.89
N GLN A 108 -23.14 -14.83 2.48
CA GLN A 108 -22.13 -13.89 3.00
C GLN A 108 -22.29 -12.49 2.39
N ALA A 109 -22.61 -12.43 1.09
CA ALA A 109 -22.84 -11.18 0.38
C ALA A 109 -24.06 -10.43 0.97
N ALA A 110 -25.15 -11.15 1.25
CA ALA A 110 -26.34 -10.57 1.88
C ALA A 110 -26.05 -10.00 3.28
N THR A 111 -25.26 -10.73 4.08
CA THR A 111 -24.89 -10.32 5.44
C THR A 111 -24.02 -9.05 5.45
N LEU A 112 -23.04 -8.98 4.56
CA LEU A 112 -22.14 -7.83 4.46
C LEU A 112 -22.85 -6.59 3.90
N THR A 113 -23.74 -6.78 2.91
CA THR A 113 -24.54 -5.68 2.35
C THR A 113 -25.50 -5.11 3.40
N ALA A 114 -26.18 -5.97 4.17
CA ALA A 114 -27.05 -5.53 5.26
C ALA A 114 -26.28 -4.76 6.34
N ARG A 115 -25.05 -5.21 6.67
CA ARG A 115 -24.19 -4.53 7.64
C ARG A 115 -23.69 -3.18 7.14
N ALA A 116 -23.33 -3.08 5.86
CA ALA A 116 -22.93 -1.81 5.23
C ALA A 116 -24.08 -0.80 5.19
N ALA A 117 -25.30 -1.24 4.90
CA ALA A 117 -26.50 -0.40 4.96
C ALA A 117 -26.85 0.06 6.38
N SER A 118 -26.39 -0.67 7.40
CA SER A 118 -26.64 -0.37 8.82
C SER A 118 -25.59 0.55 9.46
N THR A 119 -24.48 0.83 8.78
CA THR A 119 -23.50 1.83 9.22
C THR A 119 -23.96 3.22 8.77
N PRO A 120 -24.18 4.19 9.68
CA PRO A 120 -24.51 5.55 9.28
C PRO A 120 -23.36 6.10 8.43
N HIS A 121 -23.64 6.38 7.16
CA HIS A 121 -22.74 7.13 6.32
C HIS A 121 -22.60 8.53 6.91
N THR A 122 -21.43 8.85 7.48
CA THR A 122 -21.05 10.25 7.68
C THR A 122 -21.07 10.91 6.30
N PRO A 123 -21.96 11.87 6.02
CA PRO A 123 -22.03 12.48 4.70
C PRO A 123 -20.73 13.22 4.41
N ALA A 124 -20.27 13.13 3.16
CA ALA A 124 -19.07 13.75 2.63
C ALA A 124 -19.13 15.29 2.52
N HIS A 125 -19.85 15.98 3.42
CA HIS A 125 -20.04 17.43 3.41
C HIS A 125 -19.29 18.18 4.53
N ALA A 126 -18.32 17.56 5.20
CA ALA A 126 -17.54 18.23 6.25
C ALA A 126 -16.23 18.88 5.75
N LEU A 127 -16.23 19.50 4.56
CA LEU A 127 -15.07 20.25 4.03
C LEU A 127 -15.29 21.77 3.81
N ASP A 128 -16.44 22.33 4.20
CA ASP A 128 -16.72 23.77 4.07
C ASP A 128 -17.11 24.45 5.40
N ASP A 129 -16.31 24.29 6.46
CA ASP A 129 -16.40 25.20 7.62
C ASP A 129 -15.02 25.48 8.24
N PRO A 130 -14.32 26.56 7.82
CA PRO A 130 -13.07 26.98 8.45
C PRO A 130 -13.27 27.67 9.82
N ALA A 131 -14.49 27.80 10.34
CA ALA A 131 -14.76 28.61 11.54
C ALA A 131 -14.97 27.81 12.84
N ARG A 132 -14.86 26.47 12.84
CA ARG A 132 -15.07 25.65 14.06
C ARG A 132 -13.84 24.90 14.54
N PHE A 133 -12.72 25.60 14.66
CA PHE A 133 -11.61 25.18 15.53
C PHE A 133 -11.55 26.04 16.80
N VAL A 134 -12.58 25.95 17.64
CA VAL A 134 -12.50 26.42 19.03
C VAL A 134 -12.12 25.24 19.93
N SER A 135 -10.82 25.12 20.13
CA SER A 135 -10.16 24.81 21.41
C SER A 135 -10.93 23.97 22.44
N ARG A 136 -10.60 22.68 22.52
CA ARG A 136 -10.52 21.96 23.79
C ARG A 136 -9.12 21.36 23.93
N ARG A 137 -8.21 22.17 24.49
CA ARG A 137 -7.01 21.65 25.15
C ARG A 137 -7.46 20.86 26.38
N VAL A 138 -7.41 19.54 26.29
CA VAL A 138 -7.24 18.71 27.49
C VAL A 138 -5.75 18.81 27.84
N LEU A 139 -5.47 19.50 28.95
CA LEU A 139 -4.13 19.57 29.54
C LEU A 139 -3.71 18.16 29.95
N ALA A 140 -2.81 17.54 29.21
CA ALA A 140 -1.98 16.46 29.73
C ALA A 140 -0.78 17.08 30.46
N PRO A 141 -0.40 16.62 31.66
CA PRO A 141 0.80 17.11 32.34
C PRO A 141 2.05 16.78 31.52
N ALA A 142 2.93 17.78 31.40
CA ALA A 142 4.15 17.71 30.62
C ALA A 142 5.08 16.58 31.11
N PRO A 143 5.64 15.74 30.21
CA PRO A 143 6.73 14.86 30.59
C PRO A 143 7.99 15.70 30.87
N ALA A 144 8.64 15.40 32.00
CA ALA A 144 9.88 16.04 32.42
C ALA A 144 10.92 16.05 31.28
N ALA A 145 11.52 17.21 31.04
CA ALA A 145 12.53 17.43 30.03
C ALA A 145 13.74 16.51 30.28
N ARG A 146 13.95 15.54 29.39
CA ARG A 146 15.26 14.88 29.29
C ARG A 146 16.25 15.87 28.70
N PRO A 147 17.47 16.01 29.24
CA PRO A 147 18.49 16.86 28.64
C PRO A 147 18.79 16.35 27.22
N ARG A 148 18.77 17.27 26.25
CA ARG A 148 19.21 17.01 24.88
C ARG A 148 20.65 16.52 24.93
N ALA A 149 20.87 15.28 24.51
CA ALA A 149 22.21 14.82 24.18
C ALA A 149 22.72 15.65 23.00
N THR A 150 23.78 16.42 23.24
CA THR A 150 24.52 17.17 22.22
C THR A 150 25.04 16.15 21.19
N VAL A 151 24.54 16.23 19.97
CA VAL A 151 25.08 15.45 18.84
C VAL A 151 26.48 15.98 18.56
N PRO A 152 27.55 15.18 18.67
CA PRO A 152 28.88 15.65 18.27
C PRO A 152 28.90 15.88 16.76
N ALA A 153 29.43 17.03 16.36
CA ALA A 153 29.63 17.38 14.95
C ALA A 153 30.45 16.29 14.25
N ARG A 154 30.03 15.90 13.04
CA ARG A 154 30.79 14.99 12.20
C ARG A 154 32.18 15.59 11.94
N PRO A 155 33.28 14.83 12.10
CA PRO A 155 34.60 15.33 11.74
C PRO A 155 34.66 15.59 10.25
N LYS A 156 35.12 16.79 9.86
CA LYS A 156 35.44 17.13 8.48
C LYS A 156 36.64 16.27 8.06
N VAL A 157 36.43 15.38 7.10
CA VAL A 157 37.51 14.62 6.46
C VAL A 157 38.26 15.57 5.54
N CYS A 158 39.60 15.54 5.56
CA CYS A 158 40.41 16.33 4.64
C CYS A 158 40.35 15.69 3.23
N ASP A 159 39.81 16.42 2.25
CA ASP A 159 39.66 15.95 0.85
C ASP A 159 40.98 15.59 0.17
N ARG A 160 42.12 16.03 0.71
CA ARG A 160 43.43 15.83 0.10
C ARG A 160 44.12 14.53 0.53
N CYS A 161 43.84 14.05 1.75
CA CYS A 161 44.56 12.92 2.35
C CYS A 161 43.59 11.83 2.89
N PHE A 162 42.26 12.02 2.79
CA PHE A 162 41.18 11.12 3.27
C PHE A 162 41.31 10.65 4.74
N GLN A 163 42.09 11.36 5.55
CA GLN A 163 42.28 11.08 6.97
C GLN A 163 41.49 12.07 7.84
N VAL A 164 41.04 11.59 9.01
CA VAL A 164 40.40 12.41 10.04
C VAL A 164 41.51 13.15 10.82
N PRO A 165 41.53 14.49 10.85
CA PRO A 165 42.58 15.23 11.54
C PRO A 165 42.53 14.99 13.06
N ALA A 166 43.69 14.82 13.68
CA ALA A 166 43.80 14.79 15.14
C ALA A 166 43.45 16.17 15.73
N ALA A 167 43.04 16.18 16.99
CA ALA A 167 42.33 17.27 17.69
C ALA A 167 42.97 18.68 17.68
N ASN A 168 44.18 18.85 17.15
CA ASN A 168 44.88 20.13 17.05
C ASN A 168 44.85 20.78 15.65
N GLY A 169 43.98 20.32 14.75
CA GLY A 169 43.57 21.10 13.57
C GLY A 169 44.61 21.30 12.46
N THR A 170 45.80 20.73 12.57
CA THR A 170 46.80 20.73 11.49
C THR A 170 46.82 19.38 10.78
N CYS A 171 46.42 19.36 9.51
CA CYS A 171 46.73 18.27 8.60
C CYS A 171 48.24 18.30 8.35
N GLY A 172 48.97 17.26 8.76
CA GLY A 172 50.37 17.04 8.39
C GLY A 172 50.47 16.49 6.97
N CYS A 173 50.04 17.30 6.00
CA CYS A 173 50.37 17.22 4.58
C CYS A 173 50.95 18.61 4.26
#